data_AF-A0A8H5HDD4-F1
#
_entry.id   AF-A0A8H5HDD4-F1
#
_cell.length_a   1.000
_cell.length_b   1.000
_cell.length_c   1.000
_cell.angle_alpha   90.00
_cell.angle_beta   90.00
_cell.angle_gamma   90.00
#
_symmetry.space_group_name_H-M   'P 1'
#
loop_
_entity.id
_entity.type
_entity.pdbx_description
1 polymer ?
#
loop_
_entity_poly.entity_id
_entity_poly.type
_entity_poly.pdbx_seq_one_letter_code
_entity_poly.pdbx_strand_id
1 'polypeptide(L)'
;MSMALGSLSAACLSTSPNFEDLKPAQNFRLMKDEDILYRLHRLEYFWGLSQGELDPFSELNHLYVRADVAQLLWSKDIALVPTTEVLATMNALIKDNFLGHFYCRRLCFESVPVQEYEYKLLPIAESGPSLYVLDKSGTNLQRVDYPYHDLPPLKLSLYPFFATTHAGAAFFKKGSTRDPEYSHPIRVMSAVYTCTVPSEFLNTSLNTLPGNSHDLAVLDDESTSDSESDVYSGHERERIQCWIQDAGVSYSKEVSIASEPKEDAASDT
;
A
#
# COMPACT_ATOMS: atom_id res chain seq x y z
N MET A 1 -34.69 2.15 -9.76
CA MET A 1 -34.17 1.17 -10.74
C MET A 1 -32.74 0.84 -10.31
N SER A 2 -32.51 -0.39 -9.85
CA SER A 2 -31.17 -0.86 -9.47
C SER A 2 -30.45 -1.31 -10.75
N MET A 3 -29.32 -0.68 -11.07
CA MET A 3 -28.52 -1.09 -12.22
C MET A 3 -27.86 -2.44 -11.91
N ALA A 4 -27.95 -3.39 -12.84
CA ALA A 4 -27.04 -4.53 -12.88
C ALA A 4 -25.65 -3.97 -13.29
N LEU A 5 -24.92 -3.47 -12.30
CA LEU A 5 -23.65 -2.78 -12.50
C LEU A 5 -22.57 -3.80 -12.84
N GLY A 6 -22.41 -4.05 -14.14
CA GLY A 6 -21.16 -4.60 -14.65
C GLY A 6 -20.00 -3.67 -14.26
N SER A 7 -18.82 -4.26 -14.04
CA SER A 7 -17.59 -3.57 -13.62
C SER A 7 -17.40 -2.15 -14.19
N LEU A 8 -17.27 -1.14 -13.32
CA LEU A 8 -17.06 0.24 -13.74
C LEU A 8 -15.57 0.51 -13.98
N SER A 9 -15.24 1.16 -15.10
CA SER A 9 -13.89 1.66 -15.39
C SER A 9 -13.68 3.03 -14.76
N ALA A 10 -12.48 3.32 -14.26
CA ALA A 10 -12.17 4.63 -13.69
C ALA A 10 -12.20 5.76 -14.75
N ALA A 11 -12.05 5.44 -16.03
CA ALA A 11 -12.16 6.41 -17.13
C ALA A 11 -13.60 6.92 -17.36
N CYS A 12 -14.60 6.22 -16.80
CA CYS A 12 -16.00 6.63 -16.82
C CYS A 12 -16.35 7.67 -15.75
N LEU A 13 -15.42 7.98 -14.84
CA LEU A 13 -15.62 8.95 -13.76
C LEU A 13 -15.21 10.35 -14.21
N SER A 14 -15.98 11.34 -13.74
CA SER A 14 -15.75 12.77 -13.98
C SER A 14 -16.32 13.58 -12.82
N THR A 15 -15.82 14.79 -12.61
CA THR A 15 -16.38 15.83 -11.73
C THR A 15 -17.34 16.78 -12.47
N SER A 16 -17.42 16.66 -13.79
CA SER A 16 -18.28 17.45 -14.67
C SER A 16 -19.30 16.57 -15.40
N PRO A 17 -20.55 17.04 -15.58
CA PRO A 17 -21.54 16.35 -16.40
C PRO A 17 -21.24 16.42 -17.90
N ASN A 18 -20.44 17.39 -18.35
CA ASN A 18 -20.18 17.64 -19.78
C ASN A 18 -18.94 16.87 -20.24
N PHE A 19 -19.09 15.59 -20.55
CA PHE A 19 -17.97 14.71 -20.92
C PHE A 19 -17.24 15.12 -22.21
N GLU A 20 -17.92 15.83 -23.12
CA GLU A 20 -17.41 16.33 -24.40
C GLU A 20 -16.38 17.46 -24.25
N ASP A 21 -16.54 18.31 -23.22
CA ASP A 21 -15.65 19.46 -22.98
C ASP A 21 -14.39 19.05 -22.19
N LEU A 22 -14.36 17.82 -21.69
CA LEU A 22 -13.29 17.34 -20.83
C LEU A 22 -12.14 16.77 -21.65
N LYS A 23 -10.93 16.99 -21.13
CA LYS A 23 -9.73 16.31 -21.64
C LYS A 23 -9.94 14.79 -21.62
N PRO A 24 -9.39 14.06 -22.60
CA PRO A 24 -9.47 12.62 -22.64
C PRO A 24 -8.89 11.99 -21.37
N ALA A 25 -9.29 10.76 -21.09
CA ALA A 25 -8.65 9.98 -20.04
C ALA A 25 -7.15 9.84 -20.34
N GLN A 26 -6.37 9.83 -19.27
CA GLN A 26 -4.91 9.84 -19.31
C GLN A 26 -4.37 8.77 -18.37
N ASN A 27 -3.15 8.32 -18.65
CA ASN A 27 -2.44 7.45 -17.73
C ASN A 27 -1.99 8.25 -16.50
N PHE A 28 -2.48 7.83 -15.34
CA PHE A 28 -2.14 8.37 -14.04
C PHE A 28 -1.41 7.30 -13.22
N ARG A 29 -0.16 7.59 -12.88
CA ARG A 29 0.62 6.81 -11.92
C ARG A 29 0.32 7.22 -10.48
N LEU A 30 0.06 6.27 -9.59
CA LEU A 30 -0.23 6.56 -8.18
C LEU A 30 1.03 6.95 -7.39
N MET A 31 2.08 6.14 -7.45
CA MET A 31 3.37 6.50 -6.82
C MET A 31 4.16 7.43 -7.74
N LYS A 32 3.97 8.74 -7.55
CA LYS A 32 4.75 9.81 -8.20
C LYS A 32 5.52 10.69 -7.22
N ASP A 33 5.15 10.65 -5.94
CA ASP A 33 5.68 11.51 -4.89
C ASP A 33 7.18 11.17 -4.70
N GLU A 34 8.06 12.17 -4.83
CA GLU A 34 9.51 11.98 -4.65
C GLU A 34 9.83 11.44 -3.25
N ASP A 35 9.02 11.82 -2.26
CA ASP A 35 9.07 11.29 -0.89
C ASP A 35 8.92 9.76 -0.84
N ILE A 36 8.06 9.21 -1.69
CA ILE A 36 7.82 7.78 -1.78
C ILE A 36 9.00 7.11 -2.49
N LEU A 37 9.54 7.75 -3.54
CA LEU A 37 10.71 7.26 -4.26
C LEU A 37 11.95 7.17 -3.36
N TYR A 38 12.13 8.15 -2.46
CA TYR A 38 13.22 8.13 -1.47
C TYR A 38 13.11 6.95 -0.48
N ARG A 39 11.90 6.44 -0.26
CA ARG A 39 11.61 5.38 0.73
C ARG A 39 11.24 4.04 0.10
N LEU A 40 11.54 3.83 -1.19
CA LEU A 40 11.21 2.58 -1.90
C LEU A 40 11.75 1.34 -1.21
N HIS A 41 12.99 1.38 -0.72
CA HIS A 41 13.61 0.26 0.00
C HIS A 41 12.78 -0.19 1.22
N ARG A 42 12.05 0.73 1.88
CA ARG A 42 11.17 0.36 3.00
C ARG A 42 9.98 -0.45 2.49
N LEU A 43 9.39 -0.02 1.38
CA LEU A 43 8.30 -0.76 0.74
C LEU A 43 8.76 -2.13 0.26
N GLU A 44 9.91 -2.20 -0.39
CA GLU A 44 10.51 -3.46 -0.83
C GLU A 44 10.64 -4.44 0.34
N TYR A 45 11.22 -4.00 1.45
CA TYR A 45 11.34 -4.82 2.65
C TYR A 45 9.97 -5.36 3.12
N PHE A 46 9.00 -4.48 3.32
CA PHE A 46 7.69 -4.86 3.86
C PHE A 46 6.85 -5.67 2.87
N TRP A 47 7.06 -5.49 1.57
CA TRP A 47 6.43 -6.28 0.52
C TRP A 47 7.15 -7.61 0.26
N GLY A 48 8.23 -7.87 1.00
CA GLY A 48 9.04 -9.08 0.91
C GLY A 48 10.01 -9.11 -0.26
N LEU A 49 10.12 -8.01 -1.01
CA LEU A 49 10.99 -7.89 -2.17
C LEU A 49 12.45 -7.67 -1.75
N SER A 50 13.36 -7.92 -2.69
CA SER A 50 14.76 -7.50 -2.59
C SER A 50 14.89 -6.01 -2.92
N GLN A 51 16.00 -5.42 -2.51
CA GLN A 51 16.28 -4.02 -2.82
C GLN A 51 16.43 -3.81 -4.34
N GLY A 52 15.72 -2.83 -4.89
CA GLY A 52 15.69 -2.51 -6.32
C GLY A 52 14.72 -3.35 -7.15
N GLU A 53 14.00 -4.31 -6.57
CA GLU A 53 13.02 -5.12 -7.31
C GLU A 53 11.68 -4.40 -7.53
N LEU A 54 11.35 -3.40 -6.70
CA LEU A 54 10.12 -2.65 -6.87
C LEU A 54 10.30 -1.62 -7.99
N ASP A 55 9.68 -1.88 -9.14
CA ASP A 55 9.60 -0.90 -10.23
C ASP A 55 8.39 0.04 -10.05
N PRO A 56 8.59 1.31 -9.65
CA PRO A 56 7.49 2.26 -9.54
C PRO A 56 6.95 2.68 -10.91
N PHE A 57 7.64 2.41 -12.02
CA PHE A 57 7.19 2.72 -13.38
C PHE A 57 6.39 1.57 -14.02
N SER A 58 6.23 0.45 -13.31
CA SER A 58 5.43 -0.68 -13.75
C SER A 58 3.99 -0.28 -14.06
N GLU A 59 3.38 -0.92 -15.07
CA GLU A 59 1.96 -0.78 -15.40
C GLU A 59 1.04 -1.15 -14.22
N LEU A 60 1.54 -1.91 -13.26
CA LEU A 60 0.83 -2.23 -12.01
C LEU A 60 0.57 -1.01 -11.11
N ASN A 61 1.26 0.12 -11.36
CA ASN A 61 1.10 1.40 -10.67
C ASN A 61 0.32 2.42 -11.52
N HIS A 62 -0.15 2.02 -12.71
CA HIS A 62 -0.82 2.90 -13.66
C HIS A 62 -2.34 2.73 -13.60
N LEU A 63 -3.04 3.84 -13.84
CA LEU A 63 -4.49 3.93 -13.84
C LEU A 63 -4.92 4.83 -15.00
N TYR A 64 -5.92 4.41 -15.77
CA TYR A 64 -6.49 5.26 -16.81
C TYR A 64 -7.71 6.02 -16.28
N VAL A 65 -7.59 7.33 -16.12
CA VAL A 65 -8.61 8.21 -15.51
C VAL A 65 -8.70 9.54 -16.24
N ARG A 66 -9.86 10.20 -16.18
CA ARG A 66 -10.01 11.58 -16.66
C ARG A 66 -9.16 12.56 -15.84
N ALA A 67 -8.76 13.65 -16.48
CA ALA A 67 -7.80 14.60 -15.92
C ALA A 67 -8.26 15.25 -14.60
N ASP A 68 -9.56 15.48 -14.46
CA ASP A 68 -10.19 16.03 -13.26
C ASP A 68 -10.24 15.03 -12.10
N VAL A 69 -10.54 13.75 -12.38
CA VAL A 69 -10.42 12.67 -11.38
C VAL A 69 -8.96 12.42 -11.00
N ALA A 70 -8.06 12.46 -11.98
CA ALA A 70 -6.62 12.40 -11.74
C ALA A 70 -6.15 13.55 -10.84
N GLN A 71 -6.72 14.74 -10.99
CA GLN A 71 -6.43 15.88 -10.12
C GLN A 71 -6.87 15.61 -8.67
N LEU A 72 -8.03 14.98 -8.45
CA LEU A 72 -8.50 14.60 -7.10
C LEU A 72 -7.61 13.52 -6.46
N LEU A 73 -7.13 12.55 -7.25
CA LEU A 73 -6.16 11.55 -6.78
C LEU A 73 -4.83 12.22 -6.42
N TRP A 74 -4.32 13.08 -7.31
CA TRP A 74 -3.08 13.82 -7.12
C TRP A 74 -3.11 14.73 -5.88
N SER A 75 -4.18 15.50 -5.71
CA SER A 75 -4.39 16.36 -4.54
C SER A 75 -4.65 15.54 -3.28
N LYS A 76 -4.84 14.22 -3.38
CA LYS A 76 -5.19 13.31 -2.30
C LYS A 76 -6.55 13.64 -1.67
N ASP A 77 -7.49 14.19 -2.46
CA ASP A 77 -8.88 14.43 -2.03
C ASP A 77 -9.70 13.13 -2.04
N ILE A 78 -9.34 12.19 -2.92
CA ILE A 78 -9.90 10.85 -3.00
C ILE A 78 -8.76 9.82 -3.04
N ALA A 79 -9.06 8.57 -2.68
CA ALA A 79 -8.15 7.45 -2.82
C ALA A 79 -8.89 6.22 -3.36
N LEU A 80 -8.16 5.38 -4.09
CA LEU A 80 -8.62 4.04 -4.45
C LEU A 80 -8.14 3.07 -3.39
N VAL A 81 -9.06 2.25 -2.90
CA VAL A 81 -8.76 1.27 -1.86
C VAL A 81 -9.32 -0.08 -2.26
N PRO A 82 -8.52 -1.16 -2.22
CA PRO A 82 -9.01 -2.52 -2.48
C PRO A 82 -10.15 -2.92 -1.54
N THR A 83 -10.79 -4.05 -1.83
CA THR A 83 -11.73 -4.67 -0.89
C THR A 83 -11.07 -4.98 0.46
N THR A 84 -11.89 -5.10 1.50
CA THR A 84 -11.42 -5.37 2.87
C THR A 84 -10.74 -6.72 3.00
N GLU A 85 -11.13 -7.72 2.21
CA GLU A 85 -10.47 -9.02 2.12
C GLU A 85 -9.03 -8.89 1.60
N VAL A 86 -8.83 -8.12 0.52
CA VAL A 86 -7.50 -7.86 -0.02
C VAL A 86 -6.67 -7.08 0.98
N LEU A 87 -7.24 -6.05 1.61
CA LEU A 87 -6.57 -5.29 2.67
C LEU A 87 -6.18 -6.16 3.87
N ALA A 88 -7.03 -7.09 4.30
CA ALA A 88 -6.72 -8.00 5.39
C ALA A 88 -5.53 -8.91 5.04
N THR A 89 -5.50 -9.42 3.80
CA THR A 89 -4.38 -10.21 3.28
C THR A 89 -3.09 -9.42 3.24
N MET A 90 -3.14 -8.18 2.73
CA MET A 90 -1.99 -7.26 2.72
C MET A 90 -1.48 -6.98 4.13
N ASN A 91 -2.36 -6.68 5.09
CA ASN A 91 -1.96 -6.42 6.47
C ASN A 91 -1.32 -7.64 7.14
N ALA A 92 -1.89 -8.83 6.93
CA ALA A 92 -1.32 -10.06 7.46
C ALA A 92 0.10 -10.28 6.91
N LEU A 93 0.29 -10.06 5.61
CA LEU A 93 1.61 -10.11 4.98
C LEU A 93 2.59 -9.09 5.58
N ILE A 94 2.18 -7.83 5.66
CA ILE A 94 3.03 -6.77 6.22
C ILE A 94 3.42 -7.10 7.67
N LYS A 95 2.46 -7.56 8.47
CA LYS A 95 2.69 -7.94 9.86
C LYS A 95 3.70 -9.08 9.97
N ASP A 96 3.56 -10.10 9.13
CA ASP A 96 4.50 -11.24 9.12
C ASP A 96 5.90 -10.80 8.68
N ASN A 97 6.01 -9.93 7.67
CA ASN A 97 7.30 -9.39 7.23
C ASN A 97 7.93 -8.43 8.24
N PHE A 98 7.12 -7.74 9.03
CA PHE A 98 7.58 -6.85 10.10
C PHE A 98 8.04 -7.62 11.36
N LEU A 99 7.31 -8.67 11.75
CA LEU A 99 7.59 -9.45 12.97
C LEU A 99 8.54 -10.64 12.72
N GLY A 100 8.57 -11.14 11.49
CA GLY A 100 9.30 -12.35 11.10
C GLY A 100 10.81 -12.15 10.97
N HIS A 101 11.50 -13.27 10.80
CA HIS A 101 12.93 -13.25 10.52
C HIS A 101 13.20 -12.69 9.11
N PHE A 102 14.30 -11.97 8.95
CA PHE A 102 14.70 -11.34 7.69
C PHE A 102 14.60 -12.30 6.49
N TYR A 103 15.16 -13.50 6.56
CA TYR A 103 15.14 -14.47 5.44
C TYR A 103 13.81 -15.21 5.24
N CYS A 104 12.80 -14.93 6.07
CA CYS A 104 11.50 -15.61 6.02
C CYS A 104 10.37 -14.68 5.57
N ARG A 105 10.71 -13.51 4.99
CA ARG A 105 9.70 -12.61 4.43
C ARG A 105 8.98 -13.30 3.28
N ARG A 106 7.66 -13.11 3.22
CA ARG A 106 6.80 -13.61 2.16
C ARG A 106 6.67 -12.56 1.06
N LEU A 107 6.60 -13.00 -0.19
CA LEU A 107 6.48 -12.11 -1.34
C LEU A 107 5.06 -11.57 -1.48
N CYS A 108 4.93 -10.28 -1.78
CA CYS A 108 3.63 -9.67 -2.02
C CYS A 108 2.87 -10.31 -3.17
N PHE A 109 3.56 -10.66 -4.26
CA PHE A 109 2.95 -11.27 -5.44
C PHE A 109 2.46 -12.71 -5.23
N GLU A 110 2.96 -13.41 -4.20
CA GLU A 110 2.44 -14.74 -3.83
C GLU A 110 1.17 -14.63 -2.98
N SER A 111 1.11 -13.63 -2.09
CA SER A 111 -0.03 -13.43 -1.19
C SER A 111 -1.18 -12.67 -1.86
N VAL A 112 -0.84 -11.73 -2.74
CA VAL A 112 -1.75 -10.90 -3.53
C VAL A 112 -1.27 -11.01 -4.98
N PRO A 113 -1.84 -11.93 -5.78
CA PRO A 113 -1.38 -12.19 -7.14
C PRO A 113 -1.64 -11.03 -8.09
N VAL A 114 -0.95 -10.99 -9.23
CA VAL A 114 -1.20 -9.98 -10.26
C VAL A 114 -2.47 -10.34 -11.04
N GLN A 115 -3.54 -9.60 -10.81
CA GLN A 115 -4.84 -9.77 -11.48
C GLN A 115 -5.66 -8.47 -11.41
N GLU A 116 -6.87 -8.48 -11.97
CA GLU A 116 -7.84 -7.42 -11.73
C GLU A 116 -8.40 -7.50 -10.31
N TYR A 117 -8.54 -6.34 -9.67
CA TYR A 117 -9.11 -6.20 -8.35
C TYR A 117 -10.28 -5.21 -8.34
N GLU A 118 -11.14 -5.35 -7.33
CA GLU A 118 -12.19 -4.38 -7.05
C GLU A 118 -11.70 -3.33 -6.07
N TYR A 119 -12.05 -2.07 -6.36
CA TYR A 119 -11.63 -0.89 -5.63
C TYR A 119 -12.83 -0.04 -5.27
N LYS A 120 -12.88 0.41 -4.03
CA LYS A 120 -13.76 1.47 -3.57
C LYS A 120 -13.05 2.81 -3.74
N LEU A 121 -13.78 3.82 -4.21
CA LEU A 121 -13.30 5.19 -4.17
C LEU A 121 -13.67 5.80 -2.82
N LEU A 122 -12.67 6.10 -1.99
CA LEU A 122 -12.88 6.72 -0.70
C LEU A 122 -12.59 8.23 -0.76
N PRO A 123 -13.50 9.07 -0.24
CA PRO A 123 -13.18 10.46 0.01
C PRO A 123 -12.23 10.57 1.21
N ILE A 124 -11.16 11.34 1.02
CA ILE A 124 -10.17 11.65 2.05
C ILE A 124 -10.38 13.06 2.60
N ALA A 125 -10.72 14.02 1.73
CA ALA A 125 -11.06 15.38 2.13
C ALA A 125 -12.39 15.42 2.90
N GLU A 126 -12.67 16.48 3.66
CA GLU A 126 -13.93 16.62 4.41
C GLU A 126 -15.14 16.91 3.50
N SER A 127 -14.89 17.53 2.34
CA SER A 127 -15.86 17.81 1.29
C SER A 127 -15.23 17.57 -0.08
N GLY A 128 -16.05 17.38 -1.10
CA GLY A 128 -15.61 17.12 -2.47
C GLY A 128 -16.72 17.34 -3.48
N PRO A 129 -16.39 17.35 -4.79
CA PRO A 129 -17.37 17.54 -5.84
C PRO A 129 -18.29 16.31 -5.97
N SER A 130 -19.47 16.48 -6.55
CA SER A 130 -20.24 15.34 -7.07
C SER A 130 -19.45 14.69 -8.20
N LEU A 131 -19.55 13.36 -8.30
CA LEU A 131 -19.02 12.61 -9.43
C LEU A 131 -20.14 12.32 -10.42
N TYR A 132 -19.76 12.20 -11.68
CA TYR A 132 -20.60 11.80 -12.78
C TYR A 132 -20.00 10.53 -13.39
N VAL A 133 -20.83 9.51 -13.51
CA VAL A 133 -20.48 8.19 -13.97
C VAL A 133 -21.16 7.98 -15.31
N LEU A 134 -20.36 7.83 -16.36
CA LEU A 134 -20.86 7.43 -17.67
C LEU A 134 -20.96 5.91 -17.73
N ASP A 135 -22.12 5.39 -18.08
CA ASP A 135 -22.29 3.95 -18.23
C ASP A 135 -21.46 3.38 -19.39
N LYS A 136 -21.36 2.04 -19.48
CA LYS A 136 -20.57 1.39 -20.54
C LYS A 136 -21.08 1.70 -21.96
N SER A 137 -22.36 2.05 -22.10
CA SER A 137 -22.94 2.41 -23.39
C SER A 137 -22.59 3.84 -23.81
N GLY A 138 -22.10 4.67 -22.88
CA GLY A 138 -21.82 6.08 -23.14
C GLY A 138 -23.07 6.95 -23.21
N THR A 139 -24.25 6.41 -22.86
CA THR A 139 -25.54 7.09 -23.06
C THR A 139 -26.20 7.53 -21.76
N ASN A 140 -25.88 6.86 -20.65
CA ASN A 140 -26.48 7.17 -19.37
C ASN A 140 -25.44 7.79 -18.45
N LEU A 141 -25.75 9.00 -17.98
CA LEU A 141 -24.94 9.76 -17.05
C LEU A 141 -25.60 9.74 -15.68
N GLN A 142 -24.96 9.06 -14.72
CA GLN A 142 -25.41 9.02 -13.34
C GLN A 142 -24.60 10.02 -12.51
N ARG A 143 -25.29 10.90 -11.79
CA ARG A 143 -24.68 11.71 -10.74
C ARG A 143 -24.58 10.90 -9.45
N VAL A 144 -23.43 10.96 -8.80
CA VAL A 144 -23.15 10.35 -7.50
C VAL A 144 -22.62 11.45 -6.59
N ASP A 145 -23.35 11.75 -5.54
CA ASP A 145 -22.97 12.81 -4.62
C ASP A 145 -21.91 12.33 -3.62
N TYR A 146 -21.06 13.27 -3.20
CA TYR A 146 -20.13 13.06 -2.09
C TYR A 146 -20.90 12.61 -0.84
N PRO A 147 -20.42 11.63 -0.05
CA PRO A 147 -19.12 10.97 -0.07
C PRO A 147 -19.05 9.68 -0.92
N TYR A 148 -19.88 9.59 -1.96
CA TYR A 148 -19.86 8.51 -2.97
C TYR A 148 -20.29 7.12 -2.46
N HIS A 149 -21.18 7.06 -1.47
CA HIS A 149 -21.69 5.80 -0.94
C HIS A 149 -22.35 4.89 -1.98
N ASP A 150 -23.00 5.50 -2.98
CA ASP A 150 -23.72 4.78 -4.05
C ASP A 150 -22.84 4.47 -5.27
N LEU A 151 -21.53 4.77 -5.20
CA LEU A 151 -20.62 4.45 -6.29
C LEU A 151 -20.30 2.95 -6.28
N PRO A 152 -20.54 2.22 -7.39
CA PRO A 152 -20.16 0.82 -7.47
C PRO A 152 -18.64 0.65 -7.41
N PRO A 153 -18.15 -0.51 -6.98
CA PRO A 153 -16.74 -0.84 -7.06
C PRO A 153 -16.19 -0.72 -8.48
N LEU A 154 -14.99 -0.16 -8.57
CA LEU A 154 -14.22 -0.06 -9.81
C LEU A 154 -13.42 -1.35 -9.97
N LYS A 155 -13.41 -1.93 -11.17
CA LYS A 155 -12.57 -3.10 -11.47
C LYS A 155 -11.36 -2.65 -12.27
N LEU A 156 -10.16 -2.81 -11.71
CA LEU A 156 -8.93 -2.22 -12.24
C LEU A 156 -7.79 -3.25 -12.24
N SER A 157 -6.93 -3.20 -13.25
CA SER A 157 -5.65 -3.95 -13.30
C SER A 157 -4.51 -3.26 -12.52
N LEU A 158 -4.87 -2.34 -11.62
CA LEU A 158 -3.97 -1.69 -10.68
C LEU A 158 -3.60 -2.70 -9.58
N TYR A 159 -2.35 -2.74 -9.14
CA TYR A 159 -1.93 -3.66 -8.08
C TYR A 159 -2.22 -3.08 -6.68
N PRO A 160 -2.84 -3.87 -5.77
CA PRO A 160 -3.36 -3.35 -4.49
C PRO A 160 -2.34 -2.61 -3.62
N PHE A 161 -1.09 -3.04 -3.64
CA PHE A 161 -0.04 -2.40 -2.85
C PHE A 161 0.25 -0.96 -3.27
N PHE A 162 0.20 -0.62 -4.57
CA PHE A 162 0.33 0.77 -5.04
C PHE A 162 -0.88 1.62 -4.64
N ALA A 163 -2.08 1.07 -4.76
CA ALA A 163 -3.32 1.74 -4.38
C ALA A 163 -3.35 2.13 -2.89
N THR A 164 -3.11 1.14 -2.03
CA THR A 164 -3.18 1.33 -0.57
C THR A 164 -2.02 2.19 -0.07
N THR A 165 -0.86 2.12 -0.71
CA THR A 165 0.28 3.03 -0.52
C THR A 165 -0.11 4.49 -0.74
N HIS A 166 -0.70 4.77 -1.90
CA HIS A 166 -1.16 6.11 -2.24
C HIS A 166 -2.24 6.59 -1.27
N ALA A 167 -3.19 5.71 -0.91
CA ALA A 167 -4.19 5.99 0.11
C ALA A 167 -3.54 6.32 1.47
N GLY A 168 -2.55 5.55 1.91
CA GLY A 168 -1.86 5.82 3.17
C GLY A 168 -1.17 7.18 3.22
N ALA A 169 -0.50 7.55 2.13
CA ALA A 169 0.09 8.89 1.99
C ALA A 169 -0.98 10.01 2.02
N ALA A 170 -2.18 9.76 1.51
CA ALA A 170 -3.31 10.69 1.59
C ALA A 170 -3.79 10.88 3.04
N PHE A 171 -3.94 9.78 3.77
CA PHE A 171 -4.35 9.79 5.18
C PHE A 171 -3.36 10.52 6.08
N PHE A 172 -2.05 10.34 5.88
CA PHE A 172 -1.07 11.10 6.65
C PHE A 172 -1.15 12.60 6.40
N LYS A 173 -1.36 13.03 5.14
CA LYS A 173 -1.37 14.45 4.78
C LYS A 173 -2.67 15.15 5.22
N LYS A 174 -3.81 14.46 5.25
CA LYS A 174 -5.13 15.09 5.46
C LYS A 174 -5.94 14.58 6.66
N GLY A 175 -5.48 13.56 7.35
CA GLY A 175 -6.19 12.96 8.48
C GLY A 175 -7.03 11.73 8.11
N SER A 176 -7.81 11.23 9.06
CA SER A 176 -8.53 9.96 8.94
C SER A 176 -9.73 10.06 8.01
N THR A 177 -10.00 9.00 7.23
CA THR A 177 -11.31 8.83 6.61
C THR A 177 -12.40 8.68 7.65
N ARG A 178 -13.62 9.02 7.23
CA ARG A 178 -14.85 8.74 7.99
C ARG A 178 -15.29 7.28 7.94
N ASP A 179 -14.63 6.45 7.12
CA ASP A 179 -14.96 5.05 6.94
C ASP A 179 -14.05 4.18 7.84
N PRO A 180 -14.53 3.76 9.03
CA PRO A 180 -13.71 3.07 10.01
C PRO A 180 -13.18 1.74 9.48
N GLU A 181 -13.94 1.08 8.58
CA GLU A 181 -13.62 -0.22 8.00
C GLU A 181 -12.30 -0.20 7.22
N TYR A 182 -12.04 0.90 6.51
CA TYR A 182 -10.83 1.07 5.71
C TYR A 182 -9.73 1.84 6.44
N SER A 183 -10.10 2.66 7.43
CA SER A 183 -9.17 3.54 8.13
C SER A 183 -8.01 2.77 8.77
N HIS A 184 -8.31 1.66 9.44
CA HIS A 184 -7.30 0.91 10.19
C HIS A 184 -6.29 0.21 9.25
N PRO A 185 -6.71 -0.60 8.26
CA PRO A 185 -5.79 -1.19 7.30
C PRO A 185 -4.90 -0.18 6.57
N ILE A 186 -5.47 0.95 6.14
CA ILE A 186 -4.71 1.98 5.45
C ILE A 186 -3.68 2.61 6.39
N ARG A 187 -4.00 2.81 7.67
CA ARG A 187 -3.05 3.31 8.67
C ARG A 187 -1.90 2.35 8.95
N VAL A 188 -2.13 1.03 8.93
CA VAL A 188 -1.04 0.04 9.02
C VAL A 188 -0.10 0.18 7.81
N MET A 189 -0.67 0.26 6.61
CA MET A 189 0.11 0.52 5.38
C MET A 189 0.78 1.89 5.36
N SER A 190 0.28 2.85 6.13
CA SER A 190 0.89 4.15 6.32
C SER A 190 2.09 4.04 7.30
N ALA A 191 1.93 3.30 8.39
CA ALA A 191 2.98 3.14 9.39
C ALA A 191 4.27 2.51 8.83
N VAL A 192 4.16 1.60 7.86
CA VAL A 192 5.35 0.98 7.23
C VAL A 192 6.28 1.99 6.54
N TYR A 193 5.78 3.16 6.13
CA TYR A 193 6.62 4.24 5.57
C TYR A 193 7.58 4.84 6.57
N THR A 194 7.21 4.83 7.85
CA THR A 194 7.99 5.45 8.92
C THR A 194 8.92 4.44 9.57
N CYS A 195 8.59 3.15 9.52
CA CYS A 195 9.43 2.08 10.04
C CYS A 195 10.86 2.07 9.48
N THR A 196 11.82 1.81 10.35
CA THR A 196 13.19 1.45 9.97
C THR A 196 13.22 0.01 9.45
N VAL A 197 14.04 -0.24 8.43
CA VAL A 197 14.33 -1.60 7.95
C VAL A 197 15.66 -2.09 8.55
N PRO A 198 15.86 -3.42 8.70
CA PRO A 198 17.14 -3.96 9.17
C PRO A 198 18.31 -3.52 8.30
N SER A 199 19.45 -3.22 8.92
CA SER A 199 20.68 -2.82 8.20
C SER A 199 21.14 -3.88 7.19
N GLU A 200 20.89 -5.15 7.49
CA GLU A 200 21.15 -6.31 6.64
C GLU A 200 20.42 -6.21 5.31
N PHE A 201 19.20 -5.65 5.30
CA PHE A 201 18.46 -5.39 4.07
C PHE A 201 19.20 -4.39 3.20
N LEU A 202 19.59 -3.25 3.79
CA LEU A 202 20.27 -2.15 3.10
C LEU A 202 21.65 -2.55 2.57
N ASN A 203 22.34 -3.45 3.28
CA ASN A 203 23.69 -3.91 2.93
C ASN A 203 23.70 -5.03 1.88
N THR A 204 22.56 -5.65 1.57
CA THR A 204 22.50 -6.79 0.64
C THR A 204 22.76 -6.35 -0.82
N SER A 205 22.34 -5.14 -1.20
CA SER A 205 22.49 -4.63 -2.58
C SER A 205 23.94 -4.26 -2.94
N LEU A 206 24.76 -3.88 -1.96
CA LEU A 206 26.16 -3.46 -2.19
C LEU A 206 27.10 -4.63 -2.51
N ASN A 207 26.76 -5.86 -2.10
CA ASN A 207 27.68 -6.99 -2.15
C ASN A 207 27.37 -8.00 -3.27
N THR A 208 26.32 -7.79 -4.07
CA THR A 208 25.86 -8.75 -5.09
C THR A 208 25.96 -8.27 -6.54
N LEU A 209 26.48 -7.08 -6.83
CA LEU A 209 26.84 -6.69 -8.21
C LEU A 209 28.24 -7.24 -8.56
N PRO A 210 28.35 -8.29 -9.39
CA PRO A 210 29.64 -8.75 -9.87
C PRO A 210 30.06 -7.83 -11.02
N GLY A 211 30.97 -6.91 -10.75
CA GLY A 211 31.76 -6.22 -11.78
C GLY A 211 31.10 -4.99 -12.40
N ASN A 212 31.33 -3.83 -11.78
CA ASN A 212 31.70 -2.62 -12.51
C ASN A 212 32.34 -1.62 -11.54
N SER A 213 33.61 -1.86 -11.20
CA SER A 213 34.48 -0.81 -10.67
C SER A 213 34.96 0.04 -11.84
N HIS A 214 34.16 1.00 -12.31
CA HIS A 214 34.70 2.13 -13.07
C HIS A 214 33.83 3.37 -12.86
N ASP A 215 34.43 4.33 -12.18
CA ASP A 215 34.21 5.78 -12.30
C ASP A 215 32.78 6.30 -12.05
N LEU A 216 32.40 6.37 -10.78
CA LEU A 216 31.63 7.51 -10.30
C LEU A 216 32.54 8.38 -9.44
N ALA A 217 32.92 9.51 -10.04
CA ALA A 217 33.74 10.52 -9.41
C ALA A 217 33.09 11.00 -8.11
N VAL A 218 33.93 11.03 -7.09
CA VAL A 218 33.75 11.66 -5.78
C VAL A 218 33.20 13.08 -5.98
N LEU A 219 31.97 13.31 -5.53
CA LEU A 219 31.54 14.62 -5.06
C LEU A 219 31.76 14.59 -3.56
N ASP A 220 32.83 15.25 -3.13
CA ASP A 220 33.04 15.63 -1.73
C ASP A 220 31.87 16.54 -1.33
N ASP A 221 30.95 16.01 -0.52
CA ASP A 221 29.90 16.80 0.13
C ASP A 221 30.29 17.00 1.60
N GLU A 222 30.23 18.25 2.01
CA GLU A 222 30.66 18.71 3.33
C GLU A 222 29.80 18.07 4.42
N SER A 223 30.50 17.54 5.41
CA SER A 223 29.96 16.95 6.62
C SER A 223 29.10 17.93 7.43
N THR A 224 27.78 17.84 7.30
CA THR A 224 26.87 18.14 8.42
C THR A 224 26.65 16.86 9.22
N SER A 225 27.40 16.74 10.31
CA SER A 225 27.24 15.67 11.30
C SER A 225 25.99 15.88 12.14
N ASP A 226 24.82 15.58 11.61
CA ASP A 226 23.65 15.33 12.45
C ASP A 226 23.66 13.85 12.82
N SER A 227 24.30 13.60 13.97
CA SER A 227 24.19 12.34 14.69
C SER A 227 22.78 12.24 15.28
N GLU A 228 21.78 11.98 14.43
CA GLU A 228 20.49 11.42 14.89
C GLU A 228 20.73 9.97 15.29
N SER A 229 21.19 9.83 16.53
CA SER A 229 21.30 8.60 17.29
C SER A 229 20.04 7.74 17.21
N ASP A 230 20.23 6.42 17.25
CA ASP A 230 19.30 5.27 17.25
C ASP A 230 18.13 5.27 18.26
N VAL A 231 17.75 6.43 18.81
CA VAL A 231 16.72 6.63 19.83
C VAL A 231 15.29 6.45 19.28
N TYR A 232 15.11 6.44 17.95
CA TYR A 232 13.79 6.25 17.33
C TYR A 232 13.35 4.79 17.16
N SER A 233 14.24 3.79 17.29
CA SER A 233 13.94 2.41 16.89
C SER A 233 13.04 1.63 17.86
N GLY A 234 13.10 1.91 19.17
CA GLY A 234 12.32 1.21 20.19
C GLY A 234 10.88 1.71 20.31
N HIS A 235 10.72 3.03 20.42
CA HIS A 235 9.42 3.64 20.71
C HIS A 235 8.48 3.62 19.50
N GLU A 236 8.99 3.78 18.28
CA GLU A 236 8.17 3.61 17.07
C GLU A 236 7.74 2.16 16.89
N ARG A 237 8.64 1.19 17.13
CA ARG A 237 8.31 -0.23 17.10
C ARG A 237 7.22 -0.57 18.12
N GLU A 238 7.31 -0.04 19.34
CA GLU A 238 6.26 -0.18 20.35
C GLU A 238 4.95 0.49 19.91
N ARG A 239 4.98 1.69 19.32
CA ARG A 239 3.76 2.35 18.81
C ARG A 239 3.10 1.58 17.67
N ILE A 240 3.89 1.07 16.74
CA ILE A 240 3.43 0.23 15.63
C ILE A 240 2.92 -1.10 16.16
N GLN A 241 3.60 -1.69 17.14
CA GLN A 241 3.17 -2.91 17.80
C GLN A 241 1.89 -2.70 18.60
N CYS A 242 1.73 -1.56 19.28
CA CYS A 242 0.46 -1.15 19.90
C CYS A 242 -0.63 -0.98 18.84
N TRP A 243 -0.35 -0.34 17.70
CA TRP A 243 -1.33 -0.26 16.60
C TRP A 243 -1.72 -1.63 16.05
N ILE A 244 -0.77 -2.55 15.95
CA ILE A 244 -0.98 -3.95 15.51
C ILE A 244 -1.72 -4.77 16.59
N GLN A 245 -1.56 -4.46 17.87
CA GLN A 245 -2.22 -5.13 19.00
C GLN A 245 -3.64 -4.58 19.22
N ASP A 246 -3.81 -3.27 19.17
CA ASP A 246 -5.11 -2.57 19.21
C ASP A 246 -6.01 -2.96 18.03
N ALA A 247 -5.43 -3.50 16.95
CA ALA A 247 -6.13 -4.11 15.82
C ALA A 247 -6.95 -5.38 16.16
N GLY A 248 -6.96 -5.82 17.42
CA GLY A 248 -7.86 -6.88 17.89
C GLY A 248 -7.41 -8.32 17.60
N VAL A 249 -6.15 -8.55 17.22
CA VAL A 249 -5.61 -9.90 17.09
C VAL A 249 -4.93 -10.30 18.39
N SER A 250 -5.71 -10.90 19.30
CA SER A 250 -5.17 -11.60 20.47
C SER A 250 -4.26 -12.73 20.00
N TYR A 251 -2.95 -12.62 20.25
CA TYR A 251 -2.03 -13.74 20.10
C TYR A 251 -2.20 -14.68 21.28
N SER A 252 -2.92 -15.78 21.08
CA SER A 252 -2.78 -16.95 21.96
C SER A 252 -1.40 -17.54 21.73
N LYS A 253 -0.44 -17.16 22.58
CA LYS A 253 0.90 -17.73 22.59
C LYS A 253 0.86 -19.09 23.29
N GLU A 254 0.47 -20.13 22.57
CA GLU A 254 0.73 -21.52 22.98
C GLU A 254 1.50 -22.24 21.86
N VAL A 255 2.81 -22.03 21.84
CA VAL A 255 3.73 -23.03 21.31
C VAL A 255 4.24 -23.78 22.53
N SER A 256 3.55 -24.85 22.89
CA SER A 256 4.06 -25.86 23.80
C SER A 256 5.24 -26.52 23.13
N ILE A 257 6.44 -26.24 23.64
CA ILE A 257 7.64 -27.03 23.35
C ILE A 257 7.35 -28.43 23.88
N ALA A 258 7.10 -29.37 22.98
CA ALA A 258 7.00 -30.77 23.32
C ALA A 258 8.35 -31.23 23.88
N SER A 259 8.39 -31.48 25.18
CA SER A 259 9.50 -32.14 25.85
C SER A 259 9.60 -33.58 25.35
N GLU A 260 10.78 -33.95 24.84
CA GLU A 260 11.13 -35.30 24.41
C GLU A 260 10.86 -36.35 25.50
N PRO A 261 10.37 -37.56 25.14
CA PRO A 261 10.23 -38.65 26.09
C PRO A 261 11.61 -39.20 26.47
N LYS A 262 11.85 -39.30 27.79
CA LYS A 262 12.97 -40.06 28.35
C LYS A 262 12.79 -41.54 28.02
N GLU A 263 13.76 -42.14 27.35
CA GLU A 263 13.94 -43.59 27.30
C GLU A 263 14.30 -44.10 28.69
N ASP A 264 13.37 -44.85 29.31
CA ASP A 264 13.68 -45.66 30.49
C ASP A 264 14.41 -46.92 30.05
N ALA A 265 15.67 -47.02 30.47
CA ALA A 265 16.50 -48.20 30.32
C ALA A 265 15.94 -49.35 31.16
N ALA A 266 15.80 -50.50 30.49
CA ALA A 266 15.52 -51.78 31.10
C ALA A 266 16.57 -52.14 32.17
N SER A 267 16.11 -52.66 33.31
CA SER A 267 16.94 -53.42 34.23
C SER A 267 16.35 -54.82 34.41
N ASP A 268 17.10 -55.81 33.92
CA ASP A 268 16.98 -57.22 34.28
C ASP A 268 17.04 -57.41 35.80
N THR A 269 16.11 -58.19 36.36
CA THR A 269 16.36 -59.27 37.33
C THR A 269 15.11 -60.08 37.63
#